data_AF-A0A3D3QMZ8-F1
#
_entry.id   AF-A0A3D3QMZ8-F1
#
_cell.length_a   1.000
_cell.length_b   1.000
_cell.length_c   1.000
_cell.angle_alpha   90.00
_cell.angle_beta   90.00
_cell.angle_gamma   90.00
#
_symmetry.space_group_name_H-M   'P 1'
#
loop_
_entity.id
_entity.type
_entity.pdbx_description
1 polymer ?
#
loop_
_entity_poly.entity_id
_entity_poly.type
_entity_poly.pdbx_seq_one_letter_code
_entity_poly.pdbx_strand_id
1 'polypeptide(L)' 'MAVHLPLSYEAQLEARVLMLSSNNILLPSNGRPVAAPTQDMVIGSYYLTNP' A
#
# COMPACT_ATOMS: atom_id res chain seq x y z
N MET A 1 -4.97 -0.07 -15.36
CA MET A 1 -5.40 -1.10 -14.39
C MET A 1 -6.82 -1.50 -14.70
N ALA A 2 -7.15 -2.77 -14.59
CA ALA A 2 -8.54 -3.23 -14.65
C ALA A 2 -9.24 -2.94 -13.33
N VAL A 3 -10.56 -2.76 -13.37
CA VAL A 3 -11.41 -2.57 -12.19
C VAL A 3 -12.33 -3.79 -12.10
N HIS A 4 -12.33 -4.43 -10.93
CA HIS A 4 -13.15 -5.61 -10.65
C HIS A 4 -14.08 -5.31 -9.47
N LEU A 5 -15.35 -5.70 -9.59
CA LEU A 5 -16.38 -5.45 -8.58
C LEU A 5 -16.72 -6.76 -7.84
N PRO A 6 -16.37 -6.92 -6.55
CA PRO A 6 -16.77 -8.09 -5.77
C PRO A 6 -18.27 -8.03 -5.44
N LEU A 7 -19.01 -9.09 -5.82
CA LEU A 7 -20.48 -9.12 -5.71
C LEU A 7 -20.97 -9.74 -4.39
N SER A 8 -20.47 -10.92 -4.02
CA SER A 8 -20.94 -11.62 -2.82
C SER A 8 -20.46 -10.93 -1.54
N TYR A 9 -21.18 -11.15 -0.44
CA TYR A 9 -20.83 -10.56 0.85
C TYR A 9 -19.45 -11.04 1.32
N GLU A 10 -19.14 -12.31 1.11
CA GLU A 10 -17.86 -12.93 1.44
C GLU A 10 -16.73 -12.29 0.62
N ALA A 11 -16.93 -12.12 -0.70
CA ALA A 11 -15.94 -11.49 -1.56
C ALA A 11 -15.69 -10.02 -1.18
N GLN A 12 -16.72 -9.29 -0.75
CA GLN A 12 -16.57 -7.92 -0.25
C GLN A 12 -15.82 -7.89 1.09
N LEU A 13 -16.09 -8.85 1.98
CA LEU A 13 -15.38 -9.01 3.24
C LEU A 13 -13.88 -9.29 3.01
N GLU A 14 -13.56 -10.26 2.16
CA GLU A 14 -12.18 -10.60 1.80
C GLU A 14 -11.46 -9.41 1.14
N ALA A 15 -12.13 -8.69 0.25
CA ALA A 15 -11.57 -7.51 -0.39
C ALA A 15 -11.21 -6.41 0.63
N ARG A 16 -12.04 -6.21 1.65
CA ARG A 16 -11.83 -5.18 2.69
C ARG A 16 -10.85 -5.59 3.78
N VAL A 17 -10.86 -6.86 4.17
CA VAL A 17 -10.05 -7.35 5.29
C VAL A 17 -8.69 -7.83 4.81
N LEU A 18 -8.65 -8.62 3.73
CA LEU A 18 -7.43 -9.26 3.25
C LEU A 18 -6.75 -8.47 2.13
N MET A 19 -7.50 -7.96 1.16
CA MET A 19 -6.93 -7.35 -0.05
C MET A 19 -6.80 -5.81 0.01
N LEU A 20 -7.23 -5.17 1.09
CA LEU A 20 -7.15 -3.72 1.22
C LEU A 20 -5.69 -3.25 1.27
N SER A 21 -5.37 -2.19 0.53
CA SER A 21 -3.99 -1.72 0.37
C SER A 21 -3.31 -1.32 1.68
N SER A 22 -4.05 -0.67 2.58
CA SER A 22 -3.55 -0.28 3.90
C SER A 22 -3.16 -1.46 4.79
N ASN A 23 -3.68 -2.66 4.52
CA ASN A 23 -3.35 -3.87 5.27
C ASN A 23 -2.13 -4.59 4.67
N ASN A 24 -1.73 -4.27 3.44
CA ASN A 24 -0.68 -4.95 2.68
C ASN A 24 0.54 -4.03 2.46
N ILE A 25 1.09 -3.47 3.54
CA ILE A 25 2.22 -2.51 3.49
C ILE A 25 3.59 -3.21 3.38
N LEU A 26 3.68 -4.49 3.74
CA LEU A 26 4.93 -5.24 3.73
C LEU A 26 4.98 -6.26 2.57
N LEU A 27 6.17 -6.50 2.04
CA LEU A 27 6.41 -7.56 1.06
C LEU A 27 6.29 -8.92 1.74
N PRO A 28 5.46 -9.85 1.24
CA PRO A 28 5.36 -11.20 1.80
C PRO A 28 6.66 -12.00 1.72
N SER A 29 7.55 -11.68 0.77
CA SER A 29 8.78 -12.43 0.52
C SER A 29 9.90 -12.13 1.53
N ASN A 30 9.97 -10.92 2.07
CA ASN A 30 11.09 -10.48 2.92
C ASN A 30 10.71 -9.53 4.06
N GLY A 31 9.43 -9.19 4.21
CA GLY A 31 8.92 -8.32 5.28
C GLY A 31 9.31 -6.84 5.15
N ARG A 32 9.99 -6.43 4.08
CA ARG A 32 10.35 -5.01 3.89
C ARG A 32 9.12 -4.20 3.45
N PRO A 33 9.04 -2.90 3.79
CA PRO A 33 7.90 -2.08 3.38
C PRO A 33 7.87 -1.87 1.87
N VAL A 34 6.72 -2.18 1.24
CA VAL A 34 6.47 -1.93 -0.19
C VAL A 34 5.93 -0.52 -0.42
N ALA A 35 5.06 -0.05 0.47
CA ALA A 35 4.48 1.29 0.42
C ALA A 35 5.37 2.31 1.14
N ALA A 36 6.68 2.27 0.87
CA ALA A 36 7.64 3.24 1.39
C ALA A 36 7.65 4.53 0.53
N PRO A 37 8.00 5.69 1.09
CA PRO A 37 8.17 6.92 0.30
C PRO A 37 9.22 6.74 -0.79
N THR A 38 8.94 7.26 -1.99
CA THR A 38 9.84 7.22 -3.15
C THR A 38 9.91 8.57 -3.85
N GLN A 39 10.99 8.80 -4.62
CA GLN A 39 11.17 9.96 -5.49
C GLN A 39 10.90 11.29 -4.75
N ASP A 40 9.90 12.04 -5.17
CA ASP A 40 9.62 13.40 -4.69
C ASP A 40 9.38 13.49 -3.18
N MET A 41 8.75 12.47 -2.58
CA MET A 41 8.55 12.44 -1.13
C MET A 41 9.86 12.37 -0.36
N VAL A 42 10.84 11.63 -0.87
CA VAL A 42 12.17 11.50 -0.25
C VAL A 42 12.96 12.80 -0.45
N ILE A 43 12.91 13.39 -1.64
CA ILE A 43 13.58 14.67 -1.94
C ILE A 43 13.02 15.78 -1.05
N GLY A 44 11.70 15.90 -0.96
CA GLY A 44 11.03 16.90 -0.12
C GLY A 44 11.40 16.73 1.35
N SER A 45 11.34 15.50 1.86
CA SER A 45 11.71 15.21 3.25
C SER A 45 13.18 15.51 3.53
N TYR A 46 14.09 15.18 2.60
CA TYR A 46 15.52 15.47 2.72
C TYR A 46 15.80 16.98 2.72
N TYR A 47 15.14 17.74 1.84
CA TYR A 47 15.30 19.19 1.78
C TYR A 47 14.78 19.88 3.05
N LEU A 48 13.66 19.43 3.60
CA LEU A 48 13.06 20.01 4.81
C LEU A 48 13.83 19.69 6.10
N THR A 49 14.63 18.63 6.10
CA THR A 49 15.30 18.13 7.32
C THR A 49 16.82 18.32 7.31
N ASN A 50 17.43 18.72 6.19
CA ASN A 50 18.82 19.19 6.19
C ASN A 50 18.88 20.69 6.47
N PRO A 51 19.74 21.12 7.40
CA PRO A 51 19.97 22.54 7.71
C PRO A 51 20.64 23.30 6.56
#